data_AF-A0A4V1UTL3-F1
#
_entry.id   AF-A0A4V1UTL3-F1
#
_cell.length_a   1.000
_cell.length_b   1.000
_cell.length_c   1.000
_cell.angle_alpha   90.00
_cell.angle_beta   90.00
_cell.angle_gamma   90.00
#
_symmetry.space_group_name_H-M   'P 1'
#
loop_
_entity.id
_entity.type
_entity.pdbx_description
1 polymer ?
#
loop_
_entity_poly.entity_id
_entity_poly.type
_entity_poly.pdbx_seq_one_letter_code
_entity_poly.pdbx_strand_id
1 'polypeptide(L)'
;MKQNRAFTLIEILVVIAILGVLAGLLFPVFSSAKEGAKKTTCLSNLSQLGKAVVLYSTDNEDGFPLGTTPKTLFVTNVVAGIGWGGRV
;
A
#
# COMPACT_ATOMS: atom_id res chain seq x y z
N MET A 1 -12.09 -56.05 0.12
CA MET A 1 -12.61 -55.61 1.43
C MET A 1 -11.97 -54.28 1.77
N LYS A 2 -12.75 -53.19 1.79
CA LYS A 2 -12.25 -51.83 1.93
C LYS A 2 -12.09 -51.53 3.43
N GLN A 3 -10.84 -51.46 3.91
CA GLN A 3 -10.57 -51.09 5.30
C GLN A 3 -10.79 -49.60 5.47
N ASN A 4 -11.91 -49.22 6.07
CA ASN A 4 -12.12 -47.86 6.54
C ASN A 4 -11.20 -47.63 7.75
N ARG A 5 -10.16 -46.82 7.56
CA ARG A 5 -9.36 -46.30 8.66
C ARG A 5 -10.24 -45.35 9.47
N ALA A 6 -10.61 -45.76 10.69
CA ALA A 6 -11.22 -44.86 11.65
C ALA A 6 -10.12 -43.91 12.17
N PHE A 7 -10.32 -42.60 12.04
CA PHE A 7 -9.45 -41.60 12.65
C PHE A 7 -9.52 -41.76 14.16
N THR A 8 -8.36 -41.92 14.80
CA THR A 8 -8.32 -41.91 16.25
C THR A 8 -8.52 -40.46 16.73
N LEU A 9 -9.36 -40.25 17.75
CA LEU A 9 -9.62 -38.91 18.29
C LEU A 9 -8.33 -38.17 18.69
N ILE A 10 -7.31 -38.93 19.12
CA ILE A 10 -6.01 -38.40 19.50
C ILE A 10 -5.23 -37.82 18.31
N GLU A 11 -5.37 -38.40 17.12
CA GLU A 11 -4.74 -37.91 15.88
C GLU A 11 -5.26 -36.54 15.50
N ILE A 12 -6.57 -36.31 15.65
CA ILE A 12 -7.16 -35.00 15.35
C ILE A 12 -6.82 -33.99 16.45
N LEU A 13 -6.82 -34.43 17.71
CA LEU A 13 -6.53 -33.57 18.87
C LEU A 13 -5.11 -33.00 18.83
N VAL A 14 -4.10 -33.84 18.54
CA VAL A 14 -2.70 -33.37 18.51
C VAL A 14 -2.47 -32.39 17.36
N VAL A 15 -3.13 -32.58 16.21
CA VAL A 15 -3.00 -31.72 15.05
C VAL A 15 -3.55 -30.32 15.34
N ILE A 16 -4.76 -30.23 15.90
CA ILE A 16 -5.34 -28.92 16.23
C ILE A 16 -4.56 -28.22 17.36
N ALA A 17 -3.97 -28.99 18.28
CA ALA A 17 -3.12 -28.43 19.33
C ALA A 17 -1.87 -27.79 18.73
N ILE A 18 -1.17 -28.46 17.82
CA ILE A 18 0.01 -27.91 17.14
C ILE A 18 -0.37 -26.72 16.25
N LEU A 19 -1.45 -26.82 15.47
CA LEU A 19 -1.95 -25.70 14.66
C LEU A 19 -2.32 -24.48 15.51
N GLY A 20 -2.92 -24.68 16.68
CA GLY A 20 -3.26 -23.63 17.62
C GLY A 20 -2.04 -22.89 18.17
N VAL A 21 -0.98 -23.63 18.55
CA VAL A 21 0.28 -23.02 19.02
C VAL A 21 0.94 -22.20 17.91
N LEU A 22 1.03 -22.75 16.69
CA LEU A 22 1.62 -22.05 15.54
C LEU A 22 0.80 -20.81 15.15
N ALA A 23 -0.52 -20.93 15.08
CA ALA A 23 -1.41 -19.81 14.76
C ALA A 23 -1.39 -18.73 15.85
N GLY A 24 -1.28 -19.10 17.12
CA GLY A 24 -1.19 -18.16 18.25
C GLY A 24 0.03 -17.25 18.18
N LEU A 25 1.15 -17.74 17.63
CA LEU A 25 2.36 -16.93 17.41
C LEU A 25 2.30 -16.14 16.09
N LEU A 26 1.73 -16.73 15.04
CA LEU A 26 1.68 -16.11 13.71
C LEU A 26 0.66 -14.98 13.62
N PHE A 27 -0.51 -15.11 14.24
CA PHE A 27 -1.58 -14.11 14.18
C PHE A 27 -1.17 -12.70 14.64
N PRO A 28 -0.51 -12.50 15.81
CA PRO A 28 -0.09 -11.17 16.23
C PRO A 28 0.98 -10.58 15.30
N VAL A 29 1.95 -11.38 14.88
CA VAL A 29 3.05 -10.94 14.01
C VAL A 29 2.54 -10.58 12.60
N PHE A 30 1.57 -11.33 12.08
CA PHE A 30 0.99 -11.11 10.76
C PHE A 30 0.29 -9.75 10.65
N SER A 31 -0.37 -9.28 11.72
CA SER A 31 -1.01 -7.96 11.74
C SER A 31 0.00 -6.82 11.56
N SER A 32 1.08 -6.83 12.35
CA SER A 32 2.15 -5.83 12.26
C SER A 32 2.91 -5.91 10.93
N ALA A 33 3.18 -7.11 10.44
CA ALA A 33 3.83 -7.32 9.14
C ALA A 33 3.00 -6.75 7.98
N LYS A 34 1.67 -6.90 8.02
CA LYS A 34 0.76 -6.34 7.01
C LYS A 34 0.76 -4.82 7.01
N GLU A 35 0.79 -4.19 8.18
CA GLU A 35 0.88 -2.73 8.28
C GLU A 35 2.24 -2.23 7.77
N GLY A 36 3.33 -2.93 8.13
CA GLY A 36 4.67 -2.68 7.59
C GLY A 36 4.72 -2.77 6.06
N ALA A 37 4.12 -3.81 5.48
CA ALA A 37 4.05 -3.98 4.03
C ALA A 37 3.31 -2.81 3.35
N LYS A 38 2.18 -2.37 3.89
CA LYS A 38 1.46 -1.19 3.38
C LYS A 38 2.32 0.08 3.42
N LYS A 39 3.06 0.29 4.52
CA LYS A 39 3.99 1.43 4.65
C LYS A 39 5.10 1.37 3.61
N THR A 40 5.72 0.21 3.41
CA THR A 40 6.76 0.00 2.40
C THR A 40 6.25 0.27 0.99
N THR A 41 5.05 -0.21 0.64
CA THR A 41 4.42 0.07 -0.65
C THR A 41 4.16 1.58 -0.84
N CYS A 42 3.62 2.26 0.18
CA CYS A 42 3.38 3.69 0.13
C CYS A 42 4.68 4.48 -0.07
N LEU A 43 5.73 4.16 0.69
CA LEU A 43 7.04 4.79 0.57
C LEU A 43 7.64 4.57 -0.82
N SER A 44 7.56 3.34 -1.34
CA SER A 44 8.02 3.03 -2.69
C SER A 44 7.28 3.86 -3.75
N ASN A 45 5.96 3.95 -3.65
CA ASN A 45 5.16 4.77 -4.57
C ASN A 45 5.53 6.25 -4.48
N LEU A 46 5.69 6.80 -3.27
CA LEU A 46 6.08 8.19 -3.08
C LEU A 46 7.48 8.48 -3.63
N SER A 47 8.44 7.57 -3.42
CA SER A 47 9.77 7.70 -3.99
C SER A 47 9.73 7.67 -5.53
N GLN A 48 8.89 6.83 -6.13
CA GLN A 48 8.71 6.76 -7.57
C GLN A 48 8.09 8.05 -8.12
N LEU A 49 7.06 8.60 -7.45
CA LEU A 49 6.45 9.87 -7.82
C LEU A 49 7.43 11.04 -7.69
N GLY A 50 8.19 11.12 -6.59
CA GLY A 50 9.20 12.16 -6.41
C GLY A 50 10.26 12.14 -7.52
N LYS A 51 10.74 10.95 -7.89
CA LYS A 51 11.64 10.79 -9.04
C LYS A 51 10.98 11.22 -10.35
N ALA A 52 9.72 10.86 -10.57
CA ALA A 52 8.98 11.27 -11.77
C ALA A 52 8.84 12.80 -11.88
N VAL A 53 8.60 13.49 -10.77
CA VAL A 53 8.52 14.96 -10.74
C VAL A 53 9.87 15.61 -11.07
N VAL A 54 10.97 15.09 -10.51
CA VAL A 54 12.33 15.60 -10.79
C VAL A 54 12.73 15.34 -12.25
N LEU A 55 12.41 14.16 -12.79
CA LEU A 55 12.63 13.85 -14.20
C LEU A 55 11.83 14.82 -15.09
N TYR A 56 10.57 15.07 -14.75
CA TYR A 56 9.73 16.02 -15.48
C TYR A 56 10.31 17.45 -15.46
N SER A 57 10.75 17.96 -14.30
CA SER A 57 11.29 19.32 -14.21
C SER A 57 12.58 19.47 -15.01
N THR A 58 13.43 18.44 -15.01
CA THR A 58 14.68 18.43 -15.79
C THR A 58 14.41 18.52 -17.29
N ASP A 59 13.35 17.87 -17.77
CA ASP A 59 12.98 17.86 -19.19
C ASP A 59 12.18 19.11 -19.63
N ASN A 60 11.61 19.88 -18.69
CA ASN A 60 10.68 20.99 -18.97
C ASN A 60 11.15 22.33 -18.36
N GLU A 61 12.41 22.73 -18.61
CA GLU A 61 12.95 24.05 -18.21
C GLU A 61 12.73 24.38 -16.71
N ASP A 62 12.98 23.40 -15.82
CA ASP A 62 12.73 23.47 -14.37
C ASP A 62 11.25 23.66 -13.97
N GLY A 63 10.33 23.47 -14.91
CA GLY A 63 8.88 23.52 -14.69
C GLY A 63 8.35 22.29 -13.94
N PHE A 64 7.64 22.51 -12.83
CA PHE A 64 6.96 21.43 -12.10
C PHE A 64 5.61 21.06 -12.75
N PRO A 65 5.14 19.81 -12.59
CA PRO A 65 3.86 19.40 -13.14
C PRO A 65 2.71 20.23 -12.54
N LEU A 66 1.94 20.87 -13.41
CA LEU A 66 0.79 21.67 -13.01
C LEU A 66 -0.28 20.77 -12.39
N GLY A 67 -0.60 21.02 -11.12
CA GLY A 67 -1.77 20.43 -10.47
C GLY A 67 -3.03 21.06 -11.05
N THR A 68 -3.63 20.42 -12.05
CA THR A 68 -4.97 20.78 -12.52
C THR A 68 -5.99 20.29 -11.49
N THR A 69 -6.18 21.07 -10.42
CA THR A 69 -7.43 20.95 -9.68
C THR A 69 -8.53 21.48 -10.60
N PRO A 70 -9.63 20.74 -10.84
CA PRO A 70 -10.78 21.28 -11.56
C PRO A 70 -11.52 22.23 -10.61
N LYS A 71 -10.90 23.37 -10.32
CA LYS A 71 -11.56 24.56 -9.80
C LYS A 71 -11.30 25.69 -10.78
N THR A 72 -11.88 25.56 -11.97
CA THR A 72 -12.40 26.72 -12.66
C THR A 72 -13.47 27.34 -11.77
N LEU A 73 -13.08 28.19 -10.81
CA LEU A 73 -14.04 29.13 -10.23
C LEU A 73 -14.51 29.96 -11.42
N PHE A 74 -15.76 29.75 -11.84
CA PHE A 74 -16.44 30.37 -12.98
C PHE A 74 -16.55 31.91 -12.91
N VAL A 75 -15.78 32.54 -12.02
CA VAL A 75 -15.90 33.93 -11.57
C VAL A 75 -14.63 34.75 -11.89
N THR A 76 -13.49 34.11 -12.17
CA THR A 76 -12.26 34.82 -12.58
C THR A 76 -11.69 34.19 -13.84
N ASN A 77 -11.58 34.95 -14.94
CA ASN A 77 -10.85 34.59 -16.18
C ASN A 77 -9.32 34.46 -15.97
N VAL A 78 -8.91 34.01 -14.78
CA VAL A 78 -7.53 33.81 -14.38
C VAL A 78 -7.39 32.32 -14.10
N VAL A 79 -6.72 31.61 -15.00
CA VAL A 79 -6.22 30.25 -14.73
C VAL A 79 -5.03 30.39 -13.78
N ALA A 80 -5.30 30.63 -12.50
CA ALA A 80 -4.30 30.46 -11.47
C ALA A 80 -4.31 28.97 -11.10
N GLY A 81 -3.41 28.20 -11.72
CA GLY A 81 -3.14 26.84 -11.29
C GLY A 81 -2.67 26.88 -9.84
N ILE A 82 -3.55 26.49 -8.91
CA ILE A 82 -3.17 26.25 -7.52
C ILE A 82 -2.50 24.86 -7.48
N GLY A 83 -1.32 24.77 -8.10
CA GLY A 83 -0.49 23.58 -8.17
C GLY A 83 0.76 23.72 -7.30
N TRP A 84 1.55 22.65 -7.20
CA TRP A 84 2.71 22.48 -6.30
C TRP A 84 3.89 23.45 -6.50
N GLY A 85 3.74 24.48 -7.33
CA GLY A 85 4.64 25.61 -7.47
C GLY A 85 3.87 26.90 -7.17
N GLY A 86 4.04 27.42 -5.96
CA GLY A 86 3.54 28.74 -5.61
C GLY A 86 4.08 29.79 -6.57
N ARG A 87 3.23 30.77 -6.90
CA ARG A 87 3.57 31.94 -7.72
C ARG A 87 4.94 32.51 -7.35
N VAL A 88 5.90 32.38 -8.26
CA VAL A 88 6.96 33.36 -8.53
C VAL A 88 6.90 33.69 -10.00
#